data_AF-A0A0F9AKZ6-F1
#
_entry.id   AF-A0A0F9AKZ6-F1
#
_cell.length_a   1.000
_cell.length_b   1.000
_cell.length_c   1.000
_cell.angle_alpha   90.00
_cell.angle_beta   90.00
_cell.angle_gamma   90.00
#
_symmetry.space_group_name_H-M   'P 1'
#
loop_
_entity.id
_entity.type
_entity.pdbx_description
1 polymer ?
#
loop_
_entity_poly.entity_id
_entity_poly.type
_entity_poly.pdbx_seq_one_letter_code
_entity_poly.pdbx_strand_id
1 'polypeptide(L)'
;MLGNPDRPIIIYLKLTPMLEREYIKAVRWILEHDDREAIGDYLEFGVFYGSSLTCMYRVIESFGLDNVRFFGFDSFEGLPKTTIYDDQRSWRPEQFKSNFRYAQKNLNEQGINWNRVFLVKGCFSDTLNDDHNDSWRHSYRSR
;
A
#
# COMPACT_ATOMS: atom_id res chain seq x y z
N MET A 1 15.36 -8.63 -17.96
CA MET A 1 16.26 -7.89 -17.05
C MET A 1 15.64 -7.94 -15.66
N LEU A 2 15.94 -8.99 -14.89
CA LEU A 2 15.45 -9.12 -13.51
C LEU A 2 16.30 -8.20 -12.63
N GLY A 3 15.65 -7.29 -11.89
CA GLY A 3 16.31 -6.29 -11.06
C GLY A 3 17.18 -6.93 -9.98
N ASN A 4 18.40 -6.44 -9.84
CA ASN A 4 19.33 -6.84 -8.79
C ASN A 4 18.74 -6.42 -7.42
N PRO A 5 18.53 -7.36 -6.48
CA PRO A 5 17.98 -7.07 -5.15
C PRO A 5 18.88 -6.16 -4.29
N ASP A 6 20.15 -5.96 -4.67
CA ASP A 6 21.10 -5.07 -4.00
C ASP A 6 21.13 -3.64 -4.58
N ARG A 7 20.31 -3.34 -5.60
CA ARG A 7 20.15 -1.98 -6.17
C ARG A 7 18.75 -1.35 -6.01
N PRO A 8 18.02 -1.48 -4.90
CA PRO A 8 16.71 -0.85 -4.78
C PRO A 8 16.84 0.69 -4.66
N ILE A 9 17.82 1.21 -3.94
CA ILE A 9 17.82 2.62 -3.50
C ILE A 9 17.76 3.64 -4.68
N ILE A 10 18.47 3.39 -5.79
CA ILE A 10 18.60 4.37 -6.89
C ILE A 10 17.34 4.46 -7.77
N ILE A 11 16.61 3.36 -7.99
CA ILE A 11 15.33 3.40 -8.74
C ILE A 11 14.25 4.05 -7.87
N TYR A 12 14.25 3.74 -6.56
CA TYR A 12 13.27 4.25 -5.62
C TYR A 12 13.34 5.78 -5.51
N LEU A 13 14.54 6.36 -5.44
CA LEU A 13 14.74 7.81 -5.32
C LEU A 13 14.24 8.63 -6.52
N LYS A 14 14.13 8.04 -7.73
CA LYS A 14 13.68 8.78 -8.92
C LYS A 14 12.17 8.70 -9.14
N LEU A 15 11.51 7.62 -8.71
CA LEU A 15 10.08 7.41 -8.96
C LEU A 15 9.19 7.97 -7.86
N THR A 16 9.65 8.02 -6.61
CA THR A 16 8.84 8.52 -5.49
C THR A 16 8.41 9.98 -5.66
N PRO A 17 9.23 10.93 -6.13
CA PRO A 17 8.78 12.33 -6.27
C PRO A 17 7.76 12.51 -7.40
N MET A 18 7.78 11.65 -8.43
CA MET A 18 6.79 11.69 -9.50
C MET A 18 5.45 11.15 -9.02
N LEU A 19 5.47 10.04 -8.28
CA LEU A 19 4.26 9.45 -7.73
C LEU A 19 3.60 10.37 -6.69
N GLU A 20 4.39 10.95 -5.78
CA GLU A 20 3.89 11.93 -4.81
C GLU A 20 3.21 13.13 -5.49
N ARG A 21 3.72 13.61 -6.64
CA ARG A 21 3.06 14.68 -7.40
C ARG A 21 1.68 14.29 -7.89
N GLU A 22 1.49 13.06 -8.37
CA GLU A 22 0.18 12.59 -8.82
C GLU A 22 -0.77 12.41 -7.62
N TYR A 23 -0.28 11.90 -6.49
CA TYR A 23 -1.06 11.83 -5.26
C TYR A 23 -1.46 13.21 -4.73
N ILE A 24 -0.58 14.22 -4.79
CA ILE A 24 -0.92 15.60 -4.42
C ILE A 24 -2.08 16.12 -5.28
N LYS A 25 -2.07 15.86 -6.59
CA LYS A 25 -3.17 16.27 -7.48
C LYS A 25 -4.47 15.57 -7.11
N ALA A 26 -4.43 14.26 -6.84
CA ALA A 26 -5.60 13.50 -6.44
C ALA A 26 -6.20 14.01 -5.12
N VAL A 27 -5.37 14.21 -4.08
CA VAL A 27 -5.82 14.73 -2.78
C VAL A 27 -6.37 16.14 -2.90
N ARG A 28 -5.75 17.02 -3.72
CA ARG A 28 -6.31 18.36 -4.00
C ARG A 28 -7.67 18.27 -4.65
N TRP A 29 -7.81 17.42 -5.66
CA TRP A 29 -9.08 17.26 -6.35
C TRP A 29 -10.19 16.81 -5.39
N ILE A 30 -9.90 15.86 -4.50
CA ILE A 30 -10.86 15.44 -3.44
C ILE A 30 -11.22 16.62 -2.54
N LEU A 31 -10.22 17.36 -2.03
CA LEU A 31 -10.45 18.52 -1.16
C LEU A 31 -11.17 19.70 -1.83
N GLU A 32 -11.21 19.75 -3.17
CA GLU A 32 -11.97 20.73 -3.93
C GLU A 32 -13.46 20.34 -4.06
N HIS A 33 -13.80 19.06 -3.88
CA HIS A 33 -15.15 18.53 -4.11
C HIS A 33 -15.83 17.99 -2.86
N ASP A 34 -15.05 17.65 -1.82
CA ASP A 34 -15.53 17.05 -0.58
C ASP A 34 -15.02 17.82 0.64
N ASP A 35 -15.79 17.75 1.73
CA ASP A 35 -15.35 18.26 3.02
C ASP A 35 -14.15 17.47 3.52
N ARG A 36 -13.19 18.17 4.11
CA ARG A 36 -11.97 17.58 4.66
C ARG A 36 -12.25 16.46 5.67
N GLU A 37 -13.27 16.64 6.51
CA GLU A 37 -13.69 15.67 7.51
C GLU A 37 -14.42 14.45 6.91
N ALA A 38 -14.87 14.55 5.66
CA ALA A 38 -15.50 13.45 4.94
C ALA A 38 -14.49 12.51 4.27
N ILE A 39 -13.20 12.87 4.24
CA ILE A 39 -12.15 12.02 3.68
C ILE A 39 -12.00 10.77 4.55
N GLY A 40 -12.25 9.61 3.92
CA GLY A 40 -12.13 8.31 4.55
C GLY A 40 -10.70 7.75 4.56
N ASP A 41 -10.61 6.45 4.85
CA ASP A 41 -9.34 5.73 4.91
C ASP A 41 -8.74 5.46 3.51
N TYR A 42 -7.42 5.35 3.43
CA TYR A 42 -6.71 4.91 2.24
C TYR A 42 -6.47 3.39 2.24
N LEU A 43 -6.88 2.73 1.16
CA LEU A 43 -6.68 1.29 0.97
C LEU A 43 -5.75 1.05 -0.23
N GLU A 44 -4.67 0.30 -0.01
CA GLU A 44 -3.74 -0.13 -1.05
C GLU A 44 -3.80 -1.65 -1.23
N PHE A 45 -3.99 -2.09 -2.48
CA PHE A 45 -4.03 -3.50 -2.85
C PHE A 45 -2.74 -3.86 -3.61
N GLY A 46 -1.86 -4.60 -2.96
CA GLY A 46 -0.49 -4.86 -3.42
C GLY A 46 0.48 -3.82 -2.87
N VAL A 47 1.05 -4.11 -1.70
CA VAL A 47 1.99 -3.24 -0.96
C VAL A 47 3.42 -3.48 -1.42
N PHE A 48 3.77 -4.71 -1.77
CA PHE A 48 5.11 -5.16 -2.11
C PHE A 48 6.14 -4.76 -1.04
N TYR A 49 6.91 -3.69 -1.28
CA TYR A 49 7.92 -3.15 -0.36
C TYR A 49 7.50 -1.84 0.34
N GLY A 50 6.27 -1.37 0.12
CA GLY A 50 5.67 -0.23 0.83
C GLY A 50 6.00 1.15 0.26
N SER A 51 6.57 1.24 -0.94
CA SER A 51 7.02 2.52 -1.51
C SER A 51 5.88 3.46 -1.88
N SER A 52 4.85 2.94 -2.57
CA SER A 52 3.65 3.72 -2.92
C SER A 52 2.85 4.09 -1.67
N LEU A 53 2.68 3.15 -0.73
CA LEU A 53 2.08 3.41 0.58
C LEU A 53 2.78 4.57 1.30
N THR A 54 4.11 4.57 1.31
CA THR A 54 4.91 5.65 1.91
C THR A 54 4.67 6.98 1.21
N CYS A 55 4.62 7.00 -0.13
CA CYS A 55 4.37 8.21 -0.90
C CYS A 55 3.01 8.80 -0.53
N MET A 56 1.94 7.98 -0.52
CA MET A 56 0.61 8.47 -0.13
C MET A 56 0.60 8.93 1.33
N TYR A 57 1.22 8.18 2.25
CA TYR A 57 1.34 8.57 3.65
C TYR A 57 1.93 9.98 3.80
N ARG A 58 3.06 10.25 3.12
CA ARG A 58 3.71 11.57 3.15
C ARG A 58 2.84 12.67 2.57
N VAL A 59 2.11 12.38 1.50
CA VAL A 59 1.19 13.35 0.92
C VAL A 59 0.09 13.68 1.91
N ILE A 60 -0.61 12.69 2.48
CA ILE A 60 -1.64 12.91 3.51
C ILE A 60 -1.10 13.69 4.71
N GLU A 61 0.11 13.37 5.21
CA GLU A 61 0.78 14.16 6.26
C GLU A 61 0.98 15.62 5.84
N SER A 62 1.46 15.85 4.61
CA SER A 62 1.73 17.20 4.11
C SER A 62 0.46 18.04 3.96
N PHE A 63 -0.69 17.39 3.80
CA PHE A 63 -1.99 18.06 3.81
C PHE A 63 -2.52 18.27 5.23
N GLY A 64 -2.04 17.55 6.26
CA GLY A 64 -2.52 17.60 7.65
C GLY A 64 -3.77 16.75 7.91
N LEU A 65 -3.96 15.67 7.14
CA LEU A 65 -5.16 14.83 7.16
C LEU A 65 -4.99 13.69 8.18
N ASP A 66 -4.91 14.06 9.47
CA ASP A 66 -4.49 13.15 10.54
C ASP A 66 -5.52 12.05 10.86
N ASN A 67 -6.77 12.24 10.46
CA ASN A 67 -7.88 11.29 10.62
C ASN A 67 -7.83 10.13 9.61
N VAL A 68 -7.03 10.23 8.55
CA VAL A 68 -6.91 9.21 7.51
C VAL A 68 -6.07 8.03 8.01
N ARG A 69 -6.66 6.84 8.03
CA ARG A 69 -5.94 5.59 8.29
C ARG A 69 -5.56 4.91 6.99
N PHE A 70 -4.53 4.06 7.04
CA PHE A 70 -3.96 3.38 5.90
C PHE A 70 -4.05 1.88 6.09
N PHE A 71 -4.57 1.20 5.07
CA PHE A 71 -4.68 -0.26 5.05
C PHE A 71 -3.96 -0.78 3.81
N GLY A 72 -2.83 -1.46 4.02
CA GLY A 72 -2.08 -2.11 2.94
C GLY A 72 -2.35 -3.60 2.92
N PHE A 73 -3.04 -4.08 1.88
CA PHE A 73 -3.37 -5.49 1.68
C PHE A 73 -2.35 -6.14 0.74
N ASP A 74 -1.73 -7.23 1.17
CA ASP A 74 -0.82 -8.01 0.31
C ASP A 74 -0.65 -9.44 0.85
N SER A 75 -0.42 -10.41 -0.05
CA SER A 75 -0.09 -11.78 0.35
C SER A 75 1.31 -11.86 0.94
N PHE A 76 2.24 -11.02 0.46
CA PHE A 76 3.69 -11.12 0.66
C PHE A 76 4.25 -12.47 0.22
N GLU A 77 3.58 -13.10 -0.75
CA GLU A 77 3.95 -14.41 -1.31
C GLU A 77 4.16 -14.34 -2.83
N GLY A 78 3.92 -13.16 -3.41
CA GLY A 78 3.98 -12.91 -4.84
C GLY A 78 2.70 -13.36 -5.56
N LEU A 79 2.75 -13.36 -6.88
CA LEU A 79 1.59 -13.71 -7.70
C LEU A 79 1.20 -15.19 -7.54
N PRO A 80 -0.10 -15.50 -7.47
CA PRO A 80 -0.58 -16.85 -7.28
C PRO A 80 -0.20 -17.76 -8.45
N LYS A 81 -0.18 -19.08 -8.23
CA LYS A 81 0.16 -20.06 -9.28
C LYS A 81 -0.79 -20.01 -10.48
N THR A 82 -2.03 -19.61 -10.27
CA THR A 82 -3.06 -19.44 -11.31
C THR A 82 -2.73 -18.33 -12.31
N THR A 83 -1.82 -17.40 -11.96
CA THR A 83 -1.41 -16.29 -12.83
C THR A 83 -0.82 -16.72 -14.17
N ILE A 84 -0.33 -17.96 -14.30
CA ILE A 84 0.14 -18.49 -15.60
C ILE A 84 -0.97 -18.55 -16.67
N TYR A 85 -2.24 -18.54 -16.23
CA TYR A 85 -3.42 -18.53 -17.09
C TYR A 85 -3.94 -17.11 -17.38
N ASP A 86 -3.41 -16.11 -16.68
CA ASP A 86 -3.83 -14.71 -16.78
C ASP A 86 -2.75 -13.90 -17.54
N ASP A 87 -3.21 -13.03 -18.45
CA ASP A 87 -2.40 -12.12 -19.27
C ASP A 87 -1.29 -12.77 -20.14
N GLN A 88 -1.71 -13.63 -21.08
CA GLN A 88 -0.90 -14.14 -22.20
C GLN A 88 0.48 -14.72 -21.80
N ARG A 89 0.63 -15.20 -20.56
CA ARG A 89 1.89 -15.72 -19.96
C ARG A 89 2.99 -14.67 -19.73
N SER A 90 2.64 -13.39 -19.71
CA SER A 90 3.58 -12.30 -19.38
C SER A 90 4.03 -12.34 -17.91
N TRP A 91 3.20 -12.90 -17.04
CA TRP A 91 3.43 -12.98 -15.60
C TRP A 91 3.82 -14.39 -15.18
N ARG A 92 4.64 -14.48 -14.15
CA ARG A 92 5.08 -15.76 -13.58
C ARG A 92 4.59 -15.90 -12.14
N PRO A 93 4.26 -17.12 -11.69
CA PRO A 93 4.05 -17.40 -10.28
C PRO A 93 5.22 -16.88 -9.42
N GLU A 94 4.92 -16.40 -8.22
CA GLU A 94 5.88 -15.82 -7.26
C GLU A 94 6.60 -14.54 -7.74
N GLN A 95 6.31 -14.04 -8.94
CA GLN A 95 6.76 -12.72 -9.33
C GLN A 95 6.18 -11.69 -8.35
N PHE A 96 6.97 -10.66 -8.04
CA PHE A 96 6.65 -9.65 -7.00
C PHE A 96 6.50 -10.21 -5.59
N LYS A 97 7.03 -11.40 -5.31
CA LYS A 97 7.16 -11.87 -3.93
C LYS A 97 8.02 -10.90 -3.12
N SER A 98 7.42 -10.29 -2.10
CA SER A 98 8.10 -9.49 -1.09
C SER A 98 8.10 -10.22 0.25
N ASN A 99 9.05 -9.89 1.11
CA ASN A 99 9.07 -10.37 2.48
C ASN A 99 8.32 -9.38 3.38
N PHE A 100 7.29 -9.83 4.09
CA PHE A 100 6.52 -9.01 5.05
C PHE A 100 7.41 -8.22 6.02
N ARG A 101 8.43 -8.87 6.60
CA ARG A 101 9.36 -8.20 7.53
C ARG A 101 10.18 -7.12 6.84
N TYR A 102 10.49 -7.31 5.56
CA TYR A 102 11.22 -6.33 4.78
C TYR A 102 10.34 -5.12 4.43
N ALA A 103 9.07 -5.33 4.08
CA ALA A 103 8.10 -4.24 3.92
C ALA A 103 7.92 -3.43 5.21
N GLN A 104 7.78 -4.11 6.36
CA GLN A 104 7.74 -3.44 7.67
C GLN A 104 9.02 -2.65 7.96
N LYS A 105 10.20 -3.22 7.68
CA LYS A 105 11.49 -2.54 7.85
C LYS A 105 11.55 -1.26 7.02
N ASN A 106 11.16 -1.33 5.75
CA ASN A 106 11.15 -0.16 4.87
C ASN A 106 10.19 0.91 5.40
N LEU A 107 8.96 0.56 5.76
CA LEU A 107 7.99 1.50 6.33
C LEU A 107 8.50 2.15 7.63
N ASN A 108 9.17 1.39 8.50
CA ASN A 108 9.82 1.92 9.70
C ASN A 108 10.89 2.95 9.36
N GLU A 109 11.77 2.65 8.39
CA GLU A 109 12.83 3.55 7.93
C GLU A 109 12.28 4.84 7.32
N GLN A 110 11.03 4.84 6.85
CA GLN A 110 10.35 6.01 6.32
C GLN A 110 9.58 6.81 7.39
N GLY A 111 9.57 6.38 8.66
CA GLY A 111 8.95 7.10 9.77
C GLY A 111 7.42 6.96 9.84
N ILE A 112 6.86 5.86 9.34
CA ILE A 112 5.42 5.60 9.38
C ILE A 112 4.89 5.55 10.83
N ASN A 113 3.76 6.24 11.07
CA ASN A 113 3.00 6.11 12.31
C ASN A 113 2.09 4.86 12.29
N TRP A 114 2.51 3.81 13.00
CA TRP A 114 1.76 2.55 13.10
C TRP A 114 0.43 2.62 13.86
N ASN A 115 0.13 3.72 14.54
CA ASN A 115 -1.20 3.90 15.14
C ASN A 115 -2.29 4.11 14.07
N ARG A 116 -1.89 4.47 12.85
CA ARG A 116 -2.83 4.71 11.74
C ARG A 116 -2.48 3.93 10.48
N VAL A 117 -1.47 3.07 10.50
CA VAL A 117 -1.09 2.24 9.34
C VAL A 117 -1.17 0.76 9.72
N PHE A 118 -1.89 0.01 8.90
CA PHE A 118 -2.21 -1.39 9.13
C PHE A 118 -1.83 -2.19 7.89
N LEU A 119 -1.00 -3.22 8.06
CA LEU A 119 -0.73 -4.18 7.00
C LEU A 119 -1.59 -5.43 7.21
N VAL A 120 -2.43 -5.73 6.23
CA VAL A 120 -3.33 -6.89 6.23
C VAL A 120 -2.70 -7.96 5.35
N LYS A 121 -2.14 -8.98 5.98
CA LYS A 121 -1.49 -10.09 5.27
C LYS A 121 -2.53 -11.12 4.81
N GLY A 122 -2.54 -11.45 3.53
CA GLY A 122 -3.34 -12.54 2.95
C GLY A 122 -3.73 -12.27 1.50
N CYS A 123 -4.28 -13.28 0.83
CA CYS A 123 -4.87 -13.09 -0.49
C CYS A 123 -6.15 -12.23 -0.40
N PHE A 124 -6.50 -11.50 -1.45
CA PHE A 124 -7.70 -10.65 -1.44
C PHE A 124 -8.99 -11.44 -1.26
N SER A 125 -9.07 -12.66 -1.82
CA SER A 125 -10.19 -13.59 -1.61
C SER A 125 -10.41 -13.93 -0.13
N ASP A 126 -9.34 -13.93 0.66
CA ASP A 126 -9.36 -14.36 2.04
C ASP A 126 -9.56 -13.15 2.97
N THR A 127 -9.10 -11.97 2.56
CA THR A 127 -9.08 -10.75 3.39
C THR A 127 -10.27 -9.82 3.13
N LEU A 128 -10.98 -9.97 2.01
CA LEU A 128 -12.10 -9.11 1.59
C LEU A 128 -13.44 -9.87 1.43
N ASN A 129 -13.60 -11.04 2.05
CA ASN A 129 -14.85 -11.79 1.97
C ASN A 129 -15.86 -11.40 3.06
N ASP A 130 -17.14 -11.70 2.79
CA ASP A 130 -18.28 -11.37 3.65
C ASP A 130 -18.17 -12.01 5.05
N ASP A 131 -17.49 -13.16 5.16
CA ASP A 131 -17.24 -13.85 6.44
C ASP A 131 -16.19 -13.14 7.30
N HIS A 132 -15.24 -12.43 6.68
CA HIS A 132 -14.28 -11.54 7.34
C HIS A 132 -14.79 -10.11 7.57
N ASN A 133 -16.09 -9.89 7.33
CA ASN A 133 -16.98 -8.82 7.78
C ASN A 133 -16.29 -7.70 8.55
N ASP A 134 -15.61 -6.80 7.84
CA ASP A 134 -14.99 -5.59 8.42
C ASP A 134 -14.12 -5.88 9.66
N SER A 135 -13.61 -7.10 9.85
CA SER A 135 -12.90 -7.51 11.07
C SER A 135 -11.60 -6.72 11.22
N TRP A 136 -10.96 -6.39 10.10
CA TRP A 136 -9.89 -5.40 10.04
C TRP A 136 -10.41 -4.00 10.41
N ARG A 137 -11.53 -3.51 9.85
CA ARG A 137 -12.11 -2.21 10.25
C ARG A 137 -12.45 -2.11 11.74
N HIS A 138 -12.94 -3.18 12.37
CA HIS A 138 -13.34 -3.23 13.78
C HIS A 138 -12.13 -3.43 14.72
N SER A 139 -11.18 -4.29 14.35
CA SER A 139 -9.96 -4.52 15.15
C SER A 139 -9.06 -3.28 15.23
N TYR A 140 -9.20 -2.36 14.28
CA TYR A 140 -8.43 -1.13 14.17
C TYR A 140 -9.27 0.15 14.44
N ARG A 141 -10.45 0.00 15.08
CA ARG A 141 -11.33 1.10 15.50
C ARG A 141 -11.07 1.62 16.93
N SER A 142 -10.26 0.92 17.74
CA SER A 142 -10.16 1.14 19.19
C SER A 142 -8.73 1.18 19.74
N ARG A 143 -7.81 1.90 19.10
CA ARG A 143 -6.49 2.23 19.68
C ARG A 143 -6.26 3.72 19.64
#